data_AF-A0A087T6T5-F1
#
_entry.id   AF-A0A087T6T5-F1
#
_cell.length_a   1.000
_cell.length_b   1.000
_cell.length_c   1.000
_cell.angle_alpha   90.00
_cell.angle_beta   90.00
_cell.angle_gamma   90.00
#
_symmetry.space_group_name_H-M   'P 1'
#
loop_
_entity.id
_entity.type
_entity.pdbx_description
1 polymer ?
#
loop_
_entity_poly.entity_id
_entity_poly.type
_entity_poly.pdbx_seq_one_letter_code
_entity_poly.pdbx_strand_id
1 'polypeptide(L)'
;MIFLMQKDRRALRSKGISHLVIGFHVMKVEANRRYRLHSIKEKAAGSQYAMSRNVFQRCSLKYGRYVIVPTTFEPGQEGEFLLRIFTSKANNGKELVHDVP
;
A
#
# COMPACT_ATOMS: atom_id res chain seq x y z
N MET A 1 4.58 7.33 8.87
CA MET A 1 3.19 6.81 8.86
C MET A 1 2.79 6.57 7.43
N ILE A 2 2.19 5.41 7.15
CA ILE A 2 1.67 5.04 5.83
C ILE A 2 0.15 5.00 5.93
N PHE A 3 -0.53 5.59 4.95
CA PHE A 3 -1.97 5.73 4.93
C PHE A 3 -2.50 5.32 3.55
N LEU A 4 -3.45 4.39 3.53
CA LEU A 4 -4.12 3.90 2.31
C LEU A 4 -5.62 4.21 2.42
N MET A 5 -6.17 4.84 1.38
CA MET A 5 -7.60 5.16 1.30
C MET A 5 -8.16 4.68 -0.03
N GLN A 6 -9.30 3.98 0.00
CA GLN A 6 -10.05 3.67 -1.21
C GLN A 6 -11.00 4.81 -1.58
N LYS A 7 -11.31 4.94 -2.88
CA LYS A 7 -12.25 5.94 -3.40
C LYS A 7 -13.60 5.82 -2.70
N ASP A 8 -14.26 6.96 -2.51
CA ASP A 8 -15.53 6.99 -1.79
C ASP A 8 -16.62 6.23 -2.56
N ARG A 9 -17.16 5.20 -1.93
CA ARG A 9 -18.28 4.39 -2.45
C ARG A 9 -19.61 4.69 -1.75
N ARG A 10 -19.73 5.82 -1.03
CA ARG A 10 -20.98 6.21 -0.33
C ARG A 10 -22.22 6.14 -1.21
N ALA A 11 -22.13 6.58 -2.47
CA ALA A 11 -23.24 6.54 -3.42
C ALA A 11 -23.71 5.12 -3.77
N LEU A 12 -22.87 4.10 -3.54
CA LEU A 12 -23.16 2.69 -3.82
C LEU A 12 -23.71 1.95 -2.59
N ARG A 13 -23.75 2.59 -1.41
CA ARG A 13 -24.32 1.98 -0.20
C ARG A 13 -25.81 1.68 -0.34
N SER A 14 -26.54 2.53 -1.06
CA SER A 14 -27.95 2.28 -1.40
C SER A 14 -28.14 1.03 -2.25
N LYS A 15 -27.09 0.56 -2.94
CA LYS A 15 -27.05 -0.69 -3.70
C LYS A 15 -26.47 -1.86 -2.90
N GLY A 16 -26.28 -1.70 -1.58
CA GLY A 16 -25.71 -2.72 -0.70
C GLY A 16 -24.19 -2.93 -0.85
N ILE A 17 -23.49 -2.09 -1.63
CA ILE A 17 -22.05 -2.25 -1.87
C ILE A 17 -21.27 -1.62 -0.70
N SER A 18 -20.49 -2.45 -0.01
CA SER A 18 -19.61 -2.04 1.08
C SER A 18 -18.22 -1.61 0.58
N HIS A 19 -17.38 -1.19 1.54
CA HIS A 19 -15.96 -0.96 1.28
C HIS A 19 -15.26 -2.28 1.01
N LEU A 20 -14.24 -2.28 0.15
CA LEU A 20 -13.36 -3.44 0.01
C LEU A 20 -12.57 -3.64 1.31
N VAL A 21 -12.20 -4.88 1.62
CA VAL A 21 -11.23 -5.15 2.68
C VAL A 21 -9.85 -4.81 2.12
N ILE A 22 -9.24 -3.74 2.61
CA ILE A 22 -7.97 -3.21 2.08
C ILE A 22 -6.86 -3.30 3.12
N GLY A 23 -5.62 -3.40 2.63
CA GLY A 23 -4.42 -3.41 3.45
C GLY A 23 -3.18 -3.04 2.62
N PHE A 24 -2.03 -3.03 3.26
CA PHE A 24 -0.76 -2.90 2.54
C PHE A 24 0.37 -3.65 3.22
N HIS A 25 1.35 -4.05 2.40
CA HIS A 25 2.60 -4.66 2.83
C HIS A 25 3.77 -3.70 2.62
N VAL A 26 4.73 -3.70 3.53
CA VAL A 26 5.99 -2.98 3.37
C VAL A 26 7.13 -3.98 3.38
N MET A 27 7.88 -4.04 2.30
CA MET A 27 8.96 -5.00 2.10
C MET A 27 10.31 -4.29 2.01
N LYS A 28 11.33 -4.82 2.67
CA LYS A 28 12.71 -4.34 2.52
C LYS A 28 13.28 -4.86 1.21
N VAL A 29 13.94 -3.99 0.45
CA VAL A 29 14.51 -4.31 -0.86
C VAL A 29 15.95 -3.79 -0.99
N GLU A 30 16.60 -4.20 -2.07
CA GLU A 30 17.94 -3.79 -2.44
C GLU A 30 17.99 -2.27 -2.71
N ALA A 31 19.10 -1.61 -2.35
CA ALA A 31 19.21 -0.15 -2.41
C ALA A 31 19.09 0.43 -3.83
N ASN A 32 19.45 -0.37 -4.84
CA ASN A 32 19.40 -0.02 -6.26
C ASN A 32 18.07 -0.40 -6.94
N ARG A 33 17.04 -0.85 -6.21
CA ARG A 33 15.74 -1.24 -6.79
C ARG A 33 15.09 -0.08 -7.58
N ARG A 34 14.82 -0.33 -8.87
CA ARG A 34 14.15 0.59 -9.81
C ARG A 34 12.90 0.02 -10.49
N TYR A 35 12.68 -1.29 -10.39
CA TYR A 35 11.65 -2.05 -11.12
C TYR A 35 10.65 -2.70 -10.15
N ARG A 36 9.50 -3.14 -10.67
CA ARG A 36 8.47 -3.84 -9.89
C ARG A 36 9.01 -5.10 -9.20
N LEU A 37 8.30 -5.53 -8.17
CA LEU A 37 8.60 -6.76 -7.43
C LEU A 37 7.92 -7.95 -8.11
N HIS A 38 8.71 -9.00 -8.36
CA HIS A 38 8.24 -10.28 -8.93
C HIS A 38 8.29 -11.43 -7.92
N SER A 39 8.75 -11.15 -6.70
CA SER A 39 8.82 -12.12 -5.62
C SER A 39 8.53 -11.44 -4.28
N ILE A 40 7.99 -12.20 -3.34
CA ILE A 40 7.84 -11.75 -1.96
C ILE A 40 9.24 -11.53 -1.36
N LYS A 41 9.38 -10.47 -0.57
CA LYS A 41 10.61 -10.08 0.13
C LYS A 41 10.34 -10.01 1.64
N GLU A 42 11.39 -9.77 2.42
CA GLU A 42 11.30 -9.63 3.88
C GLU A 42 10.26 -8.57 4.28
N LYS A 43 9.24 -8.98 5.02
CA LYS A 43 8.19 -8.09 5.53
C LYS A 43 8.76 -7.22 6.64
N ALA A 44 8.88 -5.92 6.37
CA ALA A 44 9.37 -4.93 7.32
C ALA A 44 8.23 -4.28 8.14
N ALA A 45 7.05 -4.13 7.54
CA ALA A 45 5.84 -3.62 8.18
C ALA A 45 4.60 -3.97 7.33
N GLY A 46 3.42 -3.58 7.80
CA GLY A 46 2.16 -3.67 7.06
C GLY A 46 1.01 -3.18 7.91
N SER A 47 -0.15 -2.96 7.29
CA SER A 47 -1.39 -2.69 8.04
C SER A 47 -2.10 -3.99 8.40
N GLN A 48 -3.02 -3.89 9.34
CA GLN A 48 -4.15 -4.83 9.41
C GLN A 48 -5.06 -4.59 8.21
N TYR A 49 -5.71 -5.66 7.75
CA TYR A 49 -6.71 -5.57 6.70
C TYR A 49 -8.06 -5.24 7.33
N ALA A 50 -8.79 -4.28 6.76
CA ALA A 50 -10.07 -3.85 7.31
C ALA A 50 -11.05 -3.44 6.22
N MET A 51 -12.35 -3.71 6.48
CA MET A 51 -13.47 -3.24 5.67
C MET A 51 -13.80 -1.78 5.99
N SER A 52 -12.85 -0.89 5.71
CA SER A 52 -12.95 0.54 6.03
C SER A 52 -12.56 1.39 4.82
N ARG A 53 -12.98 2.66 4.81
CA ARG A 53 -12.56 3.60 3.75
C ARG A 53 -11.05 3.82 3.74
N ASN A 54 -10.41 3.71 4.91
CA ASN A 54 -8.98 3.94 5.07
C ASN A 54 -8.38 3.05 6.16
N VAL A 55 -7.11 2.71 5.95
CA VAL A 55 -6.24 2.02 6.90
C VAL A 55 -4.92 2.77 7.01
N PHE A 56 -4.31 2.73 8.18
CA PHE A 56 -3.02 3.37 8.40
C PHE A 56 -2.14 2.55 9.33
N GLN A 57 -0.83 2.72 9.19
CA GLN A 57 0.16 2.14 10.09
C GLN A 57 1.22 3.17 10.42
N ARG A 58 1.49 3.34 11.71
CA ARG A 58 2.71 4.00 12.18
C ARG A 58 3.80 2.94 12.33
N CYS A 59 4.92 3.14 11.66
CA CYS A 59 6.06 2.23 11.70
C CYS A 59 7.36 3.03 11.79
N SER A 60 8.33 2.45 12.49
CA SER A 60 9.71 2.93 12.55
C SER A 60 10.57 1.93 11.78
N LEU A 61 11.11 2.34 10.64
CA LEU A 61 11.93 1.50 9.79
C LEU A 61 13.40 1.91 9.93
N LYS A 62 14.30 0.93 9.88
CA LYS A 62 15.74 1.21 9.75
C LYS A 62 16.00 1.92 8.43
N TYR A 63 17.15 2.58 8.31
CA TYR A 63 17.56 3.17 7.04
C TYR A 63 17.64 2.08 5.94
N GLY A 64 17.12 2.39 4.75
CA GLY A 64 17.11 1.47 3.63
C GLY A 64 16.04 1.79 2.59
N ARG A 65 15.91 0.91 1.60
CA ARG A 65 14.91 1.00 0.54
C ARG A 65 13.78 0.02 0.81
N TYR A 66 12.56 0.48 0.56
CA TYR A 66 11.34 -0.26 0.83
C TYR A 66 10.38 -0.14 -0.36
N VAL A 67 9.59 -1.18 -0.58
CA VAL A 67 8.44 -1.16 -1.49
C VAL A 67 7.18 -1.32 -0.66
N ILE A 68 6.19 -0.48 -0.95
CA ILE A 68 4.86 -0.57 -0.36
C ILE A 68 3.94 -1.15 -1.41
N VAL A 69 3.22 -2.22 -1.08
CA VAL A 69 2.26 -2.87 -1.97
C VAL A 69 0.88 -2.72 -1.33
N PRO A 70 0.05 -1.76 -1.80
CA PRO A 70 -1.36 -1.67 -1.42
C PRO A 70 -2.17 -2.74 -2.13
N THR A 71 -3.06 -3.40 -1.41
CA THR A 71 -3.82 -4.57 -1.90
C THR A 71 -5.21 -4.64 -1.29
N THR A 72 -6.11 -5.33 -1.98
CA THR A 72 -7.33 -5.88 -1.38
C THR A 72 -7.01 -7.21 -0.68
N PHE A 73 -7.90 -7.65 0.21
CA PHE A 73 -7.76 -8.96 0.84
C PHE A 73 -8.05 -10.09 -0.15
N GLU A 74 -9.18 -10.01 -0.84
CA GLU A 74 -9.55 -10.99 -1.86
C GLU A 74 -8.95 -10.60 -3.22
N PRO A 75 -8.47 -11.59 -4.00
CA PRO A 75 -7.99 -11.36 -5.36
C PRO A 75 -9.16 -11.00 -6.30
N GLY A 76 -8.83 -10.36 -7.43
CA GLY A 76 -9.81 -9.99 -8.46
C GLY A 76 -10.72 -8.81 -8.11
N GLN A 77 -10.48 -8.14 -6.97
CA GLN A 77 -11.22 -6.95 -6.59
C GLN A 77 -10.53 -5.69 -7.12
N GLU A 78 -11.24 -4.92 -7.94
CA GLU A 78 -10.74 -3.66 -8.49
C GLU A 78 -11.23 -2.45 -7.68
N GLY A 79 -10.34 -1.46 -7.55
CA GLY A 79 -10.68 -0.22 -6.87
C GLY A 79 -9.60 0.85 -7.00
N GLU A 80 -10.05 2.09 -7.15
CA GLU A 80 -9.18 3.26 -7.07
C GLU A 80 -8.78 3.54 -5.62
N PHE A 81 -7.52 3.92 -5.41
CA PHE A 81 -6.97 4.21 -4.09
C PHE A 81 -6.03 5.41 -4.10
N LEU A 82 -5.77 5.93 -2.90
CA LEU A 82 -4.80 6.97 -2.60
C LEU A 82 -3.85 6.46 -1.52
N LEU A 83 -2.55 6.46 -1.82
CA LEU A 83 -1.49 6.15 -0.88
C LEU A 83 -0.78 7.44 -0.44
N ARG A 84 -0.65 7.66 0.87
CA ARG A 84 0.08 8.78 1.46
C ARG A 84 1.16 8.28 2.40
N ILE A 85 2.37 8.86 2.27
CA ILE A 85 3.53 8.51 3.07
C ILE A 85 4.00 9.75 3.80
N PHE A 86 3.96 9.70 5.13
CA PHE A 86 4.42 10.78 6.00
C PHE A 86 5.73 10.34 6.68
N THR A 87 6.81 11.04 6.41
CA THR A 87 8.14 10.77 6.97
C THR A 87 8.64 11.96 7.77
N SER A 88 9.40 11.71 8.83
CA SER A 88 10.05 12.77 9.62
C SER A 88 11.30 13.34 8.92
N LYS A 89 11.83 12.64 7.93
CA LYS A 89 12.96 13.05 7.10
C LYS A 89 12.55 13.02 5.63
N ALA A 90 13.27 13.75 4.77
CA ALA A 90 13.07 13.69 3.34
C ALA A 90 13.19 12.24 2.82
N ASN A 91 12.36 11.90 1.83
CA ASN A 91 12.37 10.61 1.17
C ASN A 91 12.26 10.81 -0.35
N ASN A 92 12.74 9.85 -1.13
CA ASN A 92 12.63 9.85 -2.60
C ASN A 92 11.59 8.81 -3.05
N GLY A 93 10.39 8.89 -2.49
CA GLY A 93 9.28 8.03 -2.83
C GLY A 93 8.85 8.24 -4.28
N LYS A 94 8.73 7.14 -5.03
CA LYS A 94 8.25 7.13 -6.40
C LYS A 94 7.54 5.83 -6.72
N GLU A 95 6.64 5.88 -7.68
CA GLU A 95 6.00 4.69 -8.21
C GLU A 95 7.01 3.86 -9.02
N LEU A 96 6.92 2.54 -8.90
CA LEU A 96 7.69 1.60 -9.70
C LEU A 96 6.84 1.21 -10.91
N VAL A 97 7.14 1.85 -12.05
CA VAL A 97 6.35 1.70 -13.29
C VAL A 97 6.93 0.67 -14.26
N HIS A 98 8.24 0.38 -14.17
CA HIS A 98 8.93 -0.53 -15.07
C HIS A 98 8.94 -1.96 -14.50
N ASP A 99 8.58 -2.94 -15.34
CA ASP A 99 8.53 -4.35 -14.95
C ASP A 99 9.90 -5.03 -15.00
N VAL A 100 10.69 -4.76 -16.04
CA VAL A 100 11.99 -5.41 -16.27
C VAL A 100 13.10 -4.38 -16.45
N PRO A 101 14.35 -4.72 -16.04
CA PRO A 101 15.56 -3.94 -16.31
C PRO A 101 15.66 -3.31 -17.68
#